data_AF-A0A6M1LHV0-F1
#
_entry.id   AF-A0A6M1LHV0-F1
#
_cell.length_a   1.000
_cell.length_b   1.000
_cell.length_c   1.000
_cell.angle_alpha   90.00
_cell.angle_beta   90.00
_cell.angle_gamma   90.00
#
_symmetry.space_group_name_H-M   'P 1'
#
loop_
_entity.id
_entity.type
_entity.pdbx_description
1 polymer ?
#
loop_
_entity_poly.entity_id
_entity_poly.type
_entity_poly.pdbx_seq_one_letter_code
_entity_poly.pdbx_strand_id
1 'polypeptide(L)'
;MSAPPKAPGPAPEPAAVATIRDLLSYRIHRLANALSRGAALRYRQEFGVSLMEWRILALLGGFAPLTLRDLARESGLDKAQASRAVKALVERGLVERAPGSTDAREVALRLSAEGARVQEGLMRAAREREAAFRAALPEGSLAMLEEAIRLLTAEARRQAALVDQGPREPG
;
A
#
# COMPACT_ATOMS: atom_id res chain seq x y z
N MET A 1 46.55 40.93 22.30
CA MET A 1 45.09 41.02 22.50
C MET A 1 44.43 40.09 21.49
N SER A 2 43.92 38.94 21.94
CA SER A 2 43.33 37.93 21.05
C SER A 2 41.87 38.29 20.78
N ALA A 3 41.48 38.34 19.51
CA ALA A 3 40.08 38.57 19.13
C ALA A 3 39.18 37.43 19.66
N PRO A 4 37.96 37.73 20.11
CA PRO A 4 37.04 36.71 20.59
C PRO A 4 36.60 35.79 19.44
N PRO A 5 36.30 34.51 19.72
CA PRO A 5 35.82 33.58 18.71
C PRO A 5 34.48 34.07 18.16
N LYS A 6 34.37 34.10 16.82
CA LYS A 6 33.15 34.42 16.10
C LYS A 6 32.06 33.44 16.53
N ALA A 7 30.94 33.95 17.03
CA ALA A 7 29.80 33.14 17.42
C ALA A 7 29.38 32.22 16.25
N PRO A 8 29.04 30.95 16.53
CA PRO A 8 28.56 30.05 15.49
C PRO A 8 27.33 30.68 14.84
N GLY A 9 27.35 30.80 13.50
CA GLY A 9 26.24 31.33 12.74
C GLY A 9 24.96 30.51 12.98
N PRO A 10 23.77 31.11 12.78
CA PRO A 10 22.51 30.39 12.96
C PRO A 10 22.52 29.10 12.12
N ALA A 11 22.03 28.01 12.71
CA ALA A 11 21.82 26.76 12.00
C ALA A 11 20.99 27.03 10.73
N PRO A 12 21.29 26.37 9.59
CA PRO A 12 20.53 26.59 8.36
C PRO A 12 19.04 26.36 8.64
N GLU A 13 18.21 27.35 8.31
CA GLU A 13 16.75 27.21 8.37
C GLU A 13 16.33 25.96 7.58
N PRO A 14 15.35 25.18 8.08
CA PRO A 14 14.83 24.05 7.32
C PRO A 14 14.39 24.58 5.95
N ALA A 15 14.99 24.06 4.88
CA ALA A 15 14.78 24.54 3.51
C ALA A 15 13.28 24.84 3.29
N ALA A 16 12.97 26.12 3.08
CA ALA A 16 11.61 26.63 3.15
C ALA A 16 10.69 25.81 2.24
N VAL A 17 9.71 25.14 2.85
CA VAL A 17 8.57 24.57 2.14
C VAL A 17 7.78 25.75 1.58
N ALA A 18 8.13 26.20 0.37
CA ALA A 18 7.52 27.37 -0.25
C ALA A 18 6.09 27.06 -0.74
N THR A 19 5.82 25.81 -1.13
CA THR A 19 4.52 25.38 -1.64
C THR A 19 4.18 23.93 -1.25
N ILE A 20 2.92 23.54 -1.44
CA ILE A 20 2.47 22.15 -1.30
C ILE A 20 3.27 21.18 -2.20
N ARG A 21 3.87 21.66 -3.31
CA ARG A 21 4.65 20.82 -4.23
C ARG A 21 5.99 20.40 -3.64
N ASP A 22 6.50 21.16 -2.68
CA ASP A 22 7.76 20.89 -1.98
C ASP A 22 7.55 19.89 -0.83
N LEU A 23 6.31 19.73 -0.37
CA LEU A 23 5.96 18.74 0.64
C LEU A 23 6.19 17.32 0.12
N LEU A 24 7.00 16.57 0.87
CA LEU A 24 7.28 15.16 0.60
C LEU A 24 5.99 14.32 0.53
N SER A 25 5.03 14.58 1.44
CA SER A 25 3.73 13.90 1.46
C SER A 25 2.95 14.08 0.16
N TYR A 26 2.95 15.30 -0.40
CA TYR A 26 2.31 15.58 -1.68
C TYR A 26 2.99 14.86 -2.84
N ARG A 27 4.33 14.88 -2.89
CA ARG A 27 5.12 14.19 -3.94
C ARG A 27 4.91 12.68 -3.91
N ILE A 28 4.89 12.08 -2.71
CA ILE A 28 4.61 10.65 -2.51
C ILE A 28 3.18 10.33 -2.96
N HIS A 29 2.19 11.11 -2.54
CA HIS A 29 0.79 10.90 -2.91
C HIS A 29 0.59 10.99 -4.44
N ARG A 30 1.20 12.00 -5.07
CA ARG A 30 1.25 12.17 -6.53
C ARG A 30 1.81 10.92 -7.24
N LEU A 31 2.94 10.40 -6.77
CA LEU A 31 3.57 9.19 -7.28
C LEU A 31 2.66 7.97 -7.10
N ALA A 32 2.18 7.73 -5.88
CA ALA A 32 1.29 6.61 -5.55
C ALA A 32 0.04 6.58 -6.44
N ASN A 33 -0.55 7.75 -6.71
CA ASN A 33 -1.68 7.88 -7.61
C ASN A 33 -1.33 7.56 -9.08
N ALA A 34 -0.17 8.00 -9.57
CA ALA A 34 0.27 7.69 -10.93
C ALA A 34 0.53 6.19 -11.11
N LEU A 35 1.23 5.56 -10.14
CA LEU A 35 1.46 4.11 -10.11
C LEU A 35 0.14 3.34 -10.10
N SER A 36 -0.79 3.75 -9.23
CA SER A 36 -2.11 3.13 -9.07
C SER A 36 -2.96 3.24 -10.34
N ARG A 37 -2.97 4.41 -11.00
CA ARG A 37 -3.73 4.59 -12.25
C ARG A 37 -3.22 3.70 -13.38
N GLY A 38 -1.90 3.62 -13.56
CA GLY A 38 -1.32 2.76 -14.60
C GLY A 38 -1.63 1.28 -14.37
N ALA A 39 -1.53 0.82 -13.12
CA ALA A 39 -1.90 -0.56 -12.76
C ALA A 39 -3.39 -0.81 -12.96
N ALA A 40 -4.26 0.09 -12.50
CA ALA A 40 -5.71 -0.04 -12.62
C ALA A 40 -6.19 -0.10 -14.08
N LEU A 41 -5.58 0.70 -14.97
CA LEU A 41 -5.90 0.67 -16.40
C LEU A 41 -5.52 -0.68 -17.01
N ARG A 42 -4.27 -1.11 -16.80
CA ARG A 42 -3.76 -2.37 -17.35
C ARG A 42 -4.57 -3.57 -16.84
N TYR A 43 -4.80 -3.66 -15.53
CA TYR A 43 -5.48 -4.81 -14.94
C TYR A 43 -6.96 -4.88 -15.31
N ARG A 44 -7.64 -3.74 -15.51
CA ARG A 44 -8.98 -3.75 -16.07
C ARG A 44 -9.00 -4.21 -17.52
N GLN A 45 -8.08 -3.72 -18.34
CA GLN A 45 -8.05 -4.05 -19.77
C GLN A 45 -7.69 -5.52 -20.02
N GLU A 46 -6.71 -6.06 -19.30
CA GLU A 46 -6.19 -7.41 -19.54
C GLU A 46 -6.95 -8.49 -18.76
N PHE A 47 -7.52 -8.16 -17.60
CA PHE A 47 -8.09 -9.17 -16.69
C PHE A 47 -9.49 -8.83 -16.19
N GLY A 48 -10.05 -7.67 -16.54
CA GLY A 48 -11.33 -7.22 -15.99
C GLY A 48 -11.29 -7.05 -14.46
N VAL A 49 -10.12 -6.71 -13.90
CA VAL A 49 -9.91 -6.63 -12.46
C VAL A 49 -9.56 -5.20 -12.06
N SER A 50 -10.29 -4.67 -11.07
CA SER A 50 -9.99 -3.38 -10.45
C SER A 50 -8.73 -3.45 -9.58
N LEU A 51 -8.16 -2.29 -9.24
CA LEU A 51 -6.97 -2.24 -8.40
C LEU A 51 -7.21 -2.85 -7.00
N MET A 52 -8.41 -2.72 -6.46
CA MET A 52 -8.78 -3.29 -5.15
C MET A 52 -8.91 -4.81 -5.22
N GLU A 53 -9.61 -5.30 -6.23
CA GLU A 53 -9.75 -6.74 -6.50
C GLU A 53 -8.40 -7.40 -6.75
N TRP A 54 -7.51 -6.74 -7.51
CA TRP A 54 -6.13 -7.18 -7.73
C TRP A 54 -5.39 -7.42 -6.41
N ARG A 55 -5.43 -6.45 -5.48
CA ARG A 55 -4.76 -6.60 -4.18
C ARG A 55 -5.26 -7.82 -3.42
N ILE A 56 -6.57 -8.07 -3.45
CA ILE A 56 -7.17 -9.24 -2.80
C ILE A 56 -6.71 -10.53 -3.48
N LEU A 57 -6.77 -10.61 -4.81
CA LEU A 57 -6.31 -11.79 -5.55
C LEU A 57 -4.82 -12.08 -5.31
N ALA A 58 -3.97 -11.04 -5.33
CA ALA A 58 -2.55 -11.16 -5.05
C ALA A 58 -2.27 -11.68 -3.63
N LEU A 59 -2.95 -11.13 -2.63
CA LEU A 59 -2.83 -11.57 -1.23
C LEU A 59 -3.29 -13.01 -1.04
N LEU A 60 -4.43 -13.39 -1.63
CA LEU A 60 -4.91 -14.77 -1.56
C LEU A 60 -3.95 -15.74 -2.27
N GLY A 61 -3.32 -15.34 -3.38
CA GLY A 61 -2.35 -16.18 -4.08
C GLY A 61 -1.06 -16.45 -3.29
N GLY A 62 -0.65 -15.53 -2.41
CA GLY A 62 0.57 -15.66 -1.62
C GLY A 62 0.37 -16.16 -0.19
N PHE A 63 -0.80 -15.90 0.41
CA PHE A 63 -1.01 -16.02 1.85
C PHE A 63 -2.32 -16.72 2.25
N ALA A 64 -3.08 -17.28 1.30
CA ALA A 64 -4.30 -18.00 1.64
C ALA A 64 -4.02 -19.23 2.53
N PRO A 65 -4.99 -19.65 3.38
CA PRO A 65 -6.30 -19.02 3.59
C PRO A 65 -6.22 -17.71 4.39
N LEU A 66 -7.02 -16.71 4.00
CA LEU A 66 -7.15 -15.44 4.73
C LEU A 66 -8.60 -15.18 5.11
N THR A 67 -8.84 -14.55 6.26
CA THR A 67 -10.17 -14.02 6.59
C THR A 67 -10.40 -12.67 5.92
N LEU A 68 -11.65 -12.19 5.91
CA LEU A 68 -11.96 -10.82 5.48
C LEU A 68 -11.23 -9.76 6.33
N ARG A 69 -11.00 -10.06 7.61
CA ARG A 69 -10.28 -9.17 8.53
C ARG A 69 -8.81 -9.07 8.14
N ASP A 70 -8.18 -10.19 7.82
CA ASP A 70 -6.80 -10.22 7.34
C ASP A 70 -6.68 -9.47 6.02
N LEU A 71 -7.59 -9.72 5.06
CA LEU A 71 -7.58 -9.00 3.79
C LEU A 71 -7.71 -7.48 3.98
N ALA A 72 -8.61 -7.01 4.83
CA ALA A 72 -8.74 -5.57 5.12
C ALA A 72 -7.42 -5.00 5.67
N ARG A 73 -6.81 -5.68 6.64
CA ARG A 73 -5.54 -5.29 7.25
C ARG A 73 -4.39 -5.25 6.23
N GLU A 74 -4.15 -6.36 5.52
CA GLU A 74 -3.02 -6.50 4.60
C GLU A 74 -3.15 -5.62 3.34
N SER A 75 -4.38 -5.40 2.86
CA SER A 75 -4.63 -4.53 1.69
C SER A 75 -4.71 -3.04 2.03
N GLY A 76 -4.76 -2.68 3.31
CA GLY A 76 -4.98 -1.31 3.78
C GLY A 76 -6.38 -0.77 3.45
N LEU A 77 -7.34 -1.65 3.18
CA LEU A 77 -8.73 -1.30 2.89
C LEU A 77 -9.57 -1.31 4.16
N ASP A 78 -10.61 -0.48 4.20
CA ASP A 78 -11.61 -0.64 5.26
C ASP A 78 -12.41 -1.95 5.07
N LYS A 79 -13.06 -2.40 6.14
CA LYS A 79 -13.82 -3.66 6.14
C LYS A 79 -14.94 -3.68 5.09
N ALA A 80 -15.60 -2.55 4.85
CA ALA A 80 -16.70 -2.46 3.89
C ALA A 80 -16.19 -2.53 2.44
N GLN A 81 -15.07 -1.87 2.15
CA GLN A 81 -14.34 -1.94 0.89
C GLN A 81 -13.86 -3.36 0.59
N ALA A 82 -13.18 -4.00 1.55
CA ALA A 82 -12.74 -5.39 1.41
C ALA A 82 -13.94 -6.32 1.17
N SER A 83 -15.04 -6.14 1.93
CA SER A 83 -16.24 -6.97 1.80
C SER A 83 -16.86 -6.87 0.41
N ARG A 84 -17.03 -5.65 -0.11
CA ARG A 84 -17.58 -5.41 -1.46
C ARG A 84 -16.71 -6.05 -2.54
N ALA A 85 -15.40 -5.90 -2.45
CA ALA A 85 -14.49 -6.46 -3.45
C ALA A 85 -14.43 -8.01 -3.38
N VAL A 86 -14.40 -8.60 -2.18
CA VAL A 86 -14.51 -10.06 -2.01
C VAL A 86 -15.84 -10.57 -2.57
N LYS A 87 -16.96 -9.90 -2.27
CA LYS A 87 -18.27 -10.29 -2.78
C LYS A 87 -18.29 -10.32 -4.31
N ALA A 88 -17.80 -9.27 -4.97
CA ALA A 88 -17.71 -9.22 -6.43
C ALA A 88 -16.83 -10.35 -7.00
N LEU A 89 -15.69 -10.65 -6.36
CA LEU A 89 -14.81 -11.74 -6.79
C LEU A 89 -15.44 -13.13 -6.61
N VAL A 90 -16.25 -13.33 -5.56
CA VAL A 90 -17.00 -14.57 -5.34
C VAL A 90 -18.12 -14.72 -6.36
N GLU A 91 -18.87 -13.65 -6.65
CA GLU A 91 -19.92 -13.64 -7.68
C GLU A 91 -19.37 -13.95 -9.07
N ARG A 92 -18.12 -13.56 -9.34
CA ARG A 92 -17.39 -13.86 -10.57
C ARG A 92 -16.69 -15.23 -10.56
N GLY A 93 -16.80 -16.02 -9.49
CA GLY A 93 -16.17 -17.33 -9.39
C GLY A 93 -14.64 -17.31 -9.27
N LEU A 94 -14.02 -16.18 -8.95
CA LEU A 94 -12.56 -16.06 -8.79
C LEU A 94 -12.10 -16.35 -7.35
N VAL A 95 -12.98 -16.17 -6.37
CA VAL A 95 -12.71 -16.43 -4.95
C VAL A 95 -13.77 -17.36 -4.40
N GLU A 96 -13.35 -18.29 -3.54
CA GLU A 96 -14.22 -19.23 -2.85
C GLU A 96 -14.17 -19.00 -1.35
N ARG A 97 -15.31 -19.27 -0.69
CA ARG A 97 -15.46 -19.25 0.77
C ARG A 97 -15.37 -20.68 1.28
N ALA A 98 -14.49 -20.91 2.24
CA ALA A 98 -14.35 -22.18 2.95
C ALA A 98 -14.56 -21.98 4.46
N PRO A 99 -14.98 -23.02 5.20
CA PRO A 99 -14.93 -23.00 6.66
C PRO A 99 -13.51 -22.70 7.15
N GLY A 100 -13.39 -21.87 8.18
CA GLY A 100 -12.12 -21.51 8.81
C GLY A 100 -11.46 -22.72 9.46
N SER A 101 -10.13 -22.79 9.40
CA SER A 101 -9.35 -23.89 9.99
C SER A 101 -9.28 -23.86 11.52
N THR A 102 -9.48 -22.68 12.12
CA THR A 102 -9.25 -22.43 13.55
C THR A 102 -10.55 -22.25 14.33
N ASP A 103 -11.56 -21.64 13.70
CA ASP A 103 -12.92 -21.52 14.22
C ASP A 103 -13.89 -21.73 13.05
N ALA A 104 -14.82 -22.68 13.19
CA ALA A 104 -15.84 -22.98 12.19
C ALA A 104 -16.78 -21.79 11.90
N ARG A 105 -16.76 -20.76 12.77
CA ARG A 105 -17.49 -19.49 12.59
C ARG A 105 -16.75 -18.48 11.71
N GLU A 106 -15.45 -18.63 11.50
CA GLU A 106 -14.68 -17.77 10.62
C GLU A 106 -14.73 -18.27 9.18
N VAL A 107 -15.01 -17.39 8.23
CA VAL A 107 -15.01 -17.71 6.80
C VAL A 107 -13.61 -17.45 6.26
N ALA A 108 -12.94 -18.53 5.84
CA ALA A 108 -11.69 -18.47 5.10
C ALA A 108 -11.95 -18.20 3.61
N LEU A 109 -11.08 -17.42 2.99
CA LEU A 109 -11.13 -17.09 1.58
C LEU A 109 -9.93 -17.73 0.87
N ARG A 110 -10.18 -18.25 -0.34
CA ARG A 110 -9.17 -18.87 -1.21
C ARG A 110 -9.45 -18.50 -2.66
N LEU A 111 -8.45 -18.60 -3.52
CA LEU A 111 -8.66 -18.52 -4.97
C LEU A 111 -9.35 -19.80 -5.46
N SER A 112 -10.29 -19.66 -6.38
CA SER A 112 -10.72 -20.79 -7.21
C SER A 112 -9.63 -21.18 -8.21
N ALA A 113 -9.83 -22.28 -8.96
CA ALA A 113 -8.94 -22.63 -10.05
C ALA A 113 -8.90 -21.57 -11.18
N GLU A 114 -10.00 -20.83 -11.39
CA GLU A 114 -10.02 -19.69 -12.30
C GLU A 114 -9.34 -18.46 -11.70
N GLY A 115 -9.61 -18.17 -10.42
CA GLY A 115 -8.94 -17.11 -9.67
C GLY A 115 -7.43 -17.25 -9.65
N ALA A 116 -6.92 -18.47 -9.50
CA ALA A 116 -5.49 -18.76 -9.56
C ALA A 116 -4.88 -18.44 -10.94
N ARG A 117 -5.56 -18.82 -12.03
CA ARG A 117 -5.11 -18.49 -13.41
C ARG A 117 -5.08 -16.98 -13.65
N VAL A 118 -6.12 -16.28 -13.23
CA VAL A 118 -6.20 -14.81 -13.33
C VAL A 118 -5.11 -14.15 -12.49
N GLN A 119 -4.91 -14.62 -11.25
CA GLN A 119 -3.88 -14.13 -10.35
C GLN A 119 -2.47 -14.31 -10.92
N GLU A 120 -2.19 -15.45 -11.55
CA GLU A 120 -0.89 -15.70 -12.16
C GLU A 120 -0.60 -14.71 -13.31
N GLY A 121 -1.59 -14.44 -14.16
CA GLY A 121 -1.50 -13.44 -15.22
C GLY A 121 -1.26 -12.03 -14.67
N LEU A 122 -2.02 -11.65 -13.65
CA LEU A 122 -1.83 -10.36 -12.98
C LEU A 122 -0.44 -10.24 -12.34
N MET A 123 0.08 -11.31 -11.71
CA MET A 123 1.44 -11.32 -11.13
C MET A 123 2.52 -11.19 -12.20
N ARG A 124 2.35 -11.77 -13.40
CA ARG A 124 3.26 -11.53 -14.52
C ARG A 124 3.27 -10.05 -14.92
N ALA A 125 2.09 -9.47 -15.16
CA ALA A 125 1.96 -8.05 -15.49
C ALA A 125 2.53 -7.12 -14.39
N ALA A 126 2.36 -7.49 -13.12
CA ALA A 126 2.92 -6.76 -11.99
C ALA A 126 4.46 -6.82 -11.98
N ARG A 127 5.05 -8.00 -12.23
CA ARG A 127 6.51 -8.17 -12.31
C ARG A 127 7.13 -7.40 -13.48
N GLU A 128 6.48 -7.37 -14.63
CA GLU A 128 6.94 -6.56 -15.77
C GLU A 128 6.99 -5.06 -15.42
N ARG A 129 5.94 -4.56 -14.75
CA ARG A 129 5.87 -3.17 -14.29
C ARG A 129 6.96 -2.89 -13.25
N GLU A 130 7.13 -3.80 -12.29
CA GLU A 130 8.16 -3.70 -11.25
C GLU A 130 9.56 -3.67 -11.86
N ALA A 131 9.85 -4.51 -12.86
CA ALA A 131 11.13 -4.52 -13.56
C ALA A 131 11.40 -3.18 -14.26
N ALA A 132 10.38 -2.59 -14.91
CA ALA A 132 10.51 -1.27 -15.54
C ALA A 132 10.79 -0.15 -14.52
N PHE A 133 10.14 -0.19 -13.33
CA PHE A 133 10.43 0.78 -12.28
C PHE A 133 11.83 0.61 -11.69
N ARG A 134 12.28 -0.63 -11.49
CA ARG A 134 13.65 -0.93 -11.02
C ARG A 134 14.71 -0.49 -12.02
N ALA A 135 14.48 -0.70 -13.31
CA ALA A 135 15.42 -0.29 -14.37
C ALA A 135 15.54 1.23 -14.50
N ALA A 136 14.55 2.01 -14.05
CA ALA A 136 14.60 3.46 -14.05
C ALA A 136 15.40 4.06 -12.87
N LEU A 137 15.81 3.22 -11.90
CA LEU A 137 16.57 3.65 -10.73
C LEU A 137 18.07 3.40 -10.92
N PRO A 138 18.94 4.37 -10.56
CA PRO A 138 20.37 4.12 -10.48
C PRO A 138 20.72 3.03 -9.47
N GLU A 139 21.90 2.43 -9.63
CA GLU A 139 22.44 1.45 -8.69
C GLU A 139 22.44 2.00 -7.25
N GLY A 140 22.07 1.17 -6.27
CA GLY A 140 21.97 1.54 -4.85
C GLY A 140 20.73 2.37 -4.47
N SER A 141 20.04 3.03 -5.43
CA SER A 141 18.90 3.91 -5.13
C SER A 141 17.68 3.15 -4.60
N LEU A 142 17.51 1.89 -5.03
CA LEU A 142 16.38 1.07 -4.58
C LEU A 142 16.46 0.77 -3.08
N ALA A 143 17.62 0.37 -2.57
CA ALA A 143 17.79 0.07 -1.15
C ALA A 143 17.54 1.32 -0.28
N MET A 144 18.00 2.48 -0.74
CA MET A 144 17.73 3.76 -0.08
C MET A 144 16.23 4.10 -0.09
N LEU A 145 15.55 3.86 -1.21
CA LEU A 145 14.11 4.09 -1.32
C LEU A 145 13.31 3.14 -0.42
N GLU A 146 13.65 1.87 -0.38
CA GLU A 146 13.02 0.86 0.49
C GLU A 146 13.16 1.25 1.97
N GLU A 147 14.35 1.67 2.40
CA GLU A 147 14.57 2.15 3.76
C GLU A 147 13.80 3.43 4.07
N ALA A 148 13.77 4.39 3.14
CA ALA A 148 12.99 5.61 3.29
C ALA A 148 11.47 5.30 3.42
N ILE A 149 10.94 4.40 2.60
CA ILE A 149 9.54 3.96 2.68
C ILE A 149 9.26 3.34 4.06
N ARG A 150 10.15 2.49 4.57
CA ARG A 150 10.00 1.85 5.87
C ARG A 150 9.95 2.88 7.00
N LEU A 151 10.91 3.80 7.04
CA LEU A 151 10.99 4.86 8.06
C LEU A 151 9.78 5.79 8.02
N LEU A 152 9.41 6.26 6.82
CA LEU A 152 8.26 7.16 6.65
C LEU A 152 6.93 6.49 6.98
N THR A 153 6.77 5.20 6.69
CA THR A 153 5.57 4.44 7.06
C THR A 153 5.43 4.32 8.58
N ALA A 154 6.53 4.05 9.28
CA ALA A 154 6.54 3.98 10.74
C ALA A 154 6.16 5.33 11.37
N GLU A 155 6.73 6.42 10.85
CA GLU A 155 6.42 7.77 11.32
C GLU A 155 4.96 8.16 11.03
N ALA A 156 4.44 7.88 9.83
CA ALA A 156 3.03 8.14 9.50
C ALA A 156 2.06 7.40 10.43
N ARG A 157 2.35 6.15 10.78
CA ARG A 157 1.54 5.38 11.75
C ARG A 157 1.60 5.98 13.15
N ARG A 158 2.80 6.41 13.59
CA ARG A 158 2.99 7.09 14.88
C ARG A 158 2.17 8.38 14.96
N GLN A 159 2.19 9.20 13.91
CA GLN A 159 1.41 10.43 13.85
C GLN A 159 -0.10 10.17 13.91
N ALA A 160 -0.59 9.18 13.19
CA ALA A 160 -2.01 8.79 13.24
C ALA A 160 -2.44 8.36 14.65
N ALA A 161 -1.61 7.57 15.35
CA ALA A 161 -1.88 7.15 16.72
C ALA A 161 -1.92 8.33 17.71
N LEU A 162 -1.08 9.36 17.51
CA LEU A 162 -1.10 10.57 18.35
C LEU A 162 -2.39 11.39 18.17
N VAL A 163 -2.91 11.48 16.94
CA VAL A 163 -4.16 12.20 16.66
C VAL A 163 -5.36 11.48 17.27
N ASP A 164 -5.39 10.15 17.21
CA ASP A 164 -6.46 9.33 17.81
C ASP A 164 -6.47 9.35 19.35
N GLN A 165 -5.34 9.72 19.96
CA GLN A 165 -5.17 9.87 21.42
C GLN A 165 -5.34 11.31 21.92
N GLY A 166 -5.71 12.26 21.06
CA GLY A 166 -6.00 13.65 21.45
C GLY A 166 -7.16 13.75 22.45
N PRO A 167 -7.23 14.84 23.25
CA PRO A 167 -8.21 14.96 24.33
C PRO A 167 -9.63 14.79 23.77
N ARG A 168 -10.36 13.77 24.25
CA ARG A 168 -11.82 13.75 24.11
C ARG A 168 -12.35 14.89 24.95
N GLU A 169 -12.94 15.89 24.31
CA GLU A 169 -13.59 16.98 25.06
C GLU A 169 -14.60 16.38 26.04
N PRO A 170 -14.58 16.79 27.32
CA PRO A 170 -15.65 16.46 28.24
C PRO A 170 -16.91 17.19 27.76
N GLY A 171 -17.95 16.40 27.46
CA GLY A 171 -19.30 16.92 27.19
C GLY A 171 -20.00 17.46 28.43
#